data_AF-A0A6L5XNX6-F1
#
_entry.id   AF-A0A6L5XNX6-F1
#
_cell.length_a   1.000
_cell.length_b   1.000
_cell.length_c   1.000
_cell.angle_alpha   90.00
_cell.angle_beta   90.00
_cell.angle_gamma   90.00
#
_symmetry.space_group_name_H-M   'P 1'
#
loop_
_entity.id
_entity.type
_entity.pdbx_description
1 polymer ?
#
loop_
_entity_poly.entity_id
_entity_poly.type
_entity_poly.pdbx_seq_one_letter_code
_entity_poly.pdbx_strand_id
1 'polypeptide(L)'
;MHDSNGFYIENPNAADGRKIYGHRGADVVYYSPANGFYVGREDKPTKLKEEDFLKIADDAAKFTATKGNVVAPDTKISIAEDSKPHVVYENQGNTLDTLAVTLTQKGIGEDGYPIYENIIKYGSSLPTMSSAERQNYASVANVSTPTIRERSQDGYAAGTLSSVNIDEAGVVHGVYSNGKTLPLYQIALYDFQNLQGLYREGGNLFSATQDSGEPRLGVAGDNGFGTTNAYNIEQSNVDMTREFVQMITTQRGFQANSKGITTVDTMLETVIGMKR
;
A
#
# COMPACT_ATOMS: atom_id res chain seq x y z
N MET A 1 5.29 28.84 9.99
CA MET A 1 4.72 29.94 9.18
C MET A 1 3.49 29.36 8.50
N HIS A 2 2.31 29.59 9.10
CA HIS A 2 1.03 29.15 8.55
C HIS A 2 0.53 30.25 7.61
N ASP A 3 0.30 29.93 6.34
CA ASP A 3 -0.56 30.76 5.52
C ASP A 3 -2.03 30.47 5.91
N SER A 4 -2.85 31.51 6.02
CA SER A 4 -4.24 31.45 6.48
C SER A 4 -5.26 31.12 5.38
N ASN A 5 -4.83 30.60 4.23
CA ASN A 5 -5.64 30.28 3.05
C ASN A 5 -5.34 28.91 2.41
N GLY A 6 -4.32 28.18 2.85
CA GLY A 6 -3.92 26.87 2.34
C GLY A 6 -4.57 25.71 3.09
N PHE A 7 -4.89 24.64 2.36
CA PHE A 7 -5.36 23.37 2.93
C PHE A 7 -4.16 22.58 3.43
N TYR A 8 -4.04 22.40 4.75
CA TYR A 8 -2.93 21.68 5.37
C TYR A 8 -3.41 20.36 5.98
N ILE A 9 -2.68 19.27 5.68
CA ILE A 9 -2.88 17.95 6.28
C ILE A 9 -1.90 17.82 7.44
N GLU A 10 -2.41 17.78 8.68
CA GLU A 10 -1.58 17.53 9.86
C GLU A 10 -1.46 16.01 10.12
N ASN A 11 -0.25 15.56 10.48
CA ASN A 11 0.09 14.15 10.74
C ASN A 11 -0.73 13.59 11.92
N PRO A 12 -1.18 12.32 11.90
CA PRO A 12 -2.42 11.90 12.54
C PRO A 12 -2.19 11.40 13.96
N ASN A 13 -1.93 12.29 14.92
CA ASN A 13 -2.02 11.94 16.34
C ASN A 13 -2.44 13.16 17.17
N ALA A 14 -3.66 13.65 16.91
CA ALA A 14 -4.40 14.34 17.97
C ALA A 14 -4.74 13.31 19.07
N ALA A 15 -4.60 13.70 20.34
CA ALA A 15 -4.61 12.83 21.52
C ALA A 15 -5.90 11.99 21.78
N ASP A 16 -6.86 11.99 20.85
CA ASP A 16 -8.12 11.24 20.91
C ASP A 16 -8.32 10.30 19.68
N GLY A 17 -7.28 10.05 18.88
CA GLY A 17 -7.31 9.04 17.80
C GLY A 17 -8.12 9.41 16.54
N ARG A 18 -8.51 10.68 16.39
CA ARG A 18 -9.25 11.20 15.23
C ARG A 18 -8.30 11.72 14.15
N LYS A 19 -8.50 11.30 12.89
CA LYS A 19 -7.77 11.83 11.72
C LYS A 19 -8.45 13.11 11.24
N ILE A 20 -7.81 14.26 11.44
CA ILE A 20 -8.29 15.56 10.94
C ILE A 20 -7.73 15.75 9.53
N TYR A 21 -8.59 16.08 8.57
CA TYR A 21 -8.22 16.04 7.14
C TYR A 21 -7.98 17.43 6.54
N GLY A 22 -8.34 18.51 7.24
CA GLY A 22 -7.97 19.86 6.85
C GLY A 22 -8.62 20.95 7.69
N HIS A 23 -8.00 22.13 7.63
CA HIS A 23 -8.49 23.36 8.23
C HIS A 23 -8.61 24.45 7.16
N ARG A 24 -9.62 25.31 7.28
CA ARG A 24 -9.70 26.58 6.53
C ARG A 24 -10.25 27.65 7.45
N GLY A 25 -9.38 28.52 7.96
CA GLY A 25 -9.77 29.50 9.00
C GLY A 25 -10.14 28.79 10.30
N ALA A 26 -11.34 29.09 10.84
CA ALA A 26 -11.86 28.50 12.09
C ALA A 26 -12.65 27.19 11.88
N ASP A 27 -12.78 26.71 10.64
CA ASP A 27 -13.56 25.52 10.33
C ASP A 27 -12.64 24.29 10.14
N VAL A 28 -13.01 23.18 10.79
CA VAL A 28 -12.26 21.92 10.82
C VAL A 28 -13.05 20.81 10.15
N VAL A 29 -12.38 20.01 9.30
CA VAL A 29 -12.98 18.87 8.60
C VAL A 29 -12.46 17.54 9.14
N TYR A 30 -13.40 16.68 9.54
CA TYR A 30 -13.14 15.34 10.07
C TYR A 30 -13.85 14.26 9.24
N TYR A 31 -13.26 13.07 9.13
CA TYR A 31 -13.87 11.91 8.47
C TYR A 31 -13.96 10.71 9.42
N SER A 32 -15.17 10.18 9.57
CA SER A 32 -15.44 8.95 10.32
C SER A 32 -15.81 7.82 9.35
N PRO A 33 -15.13 6.65 9.40
CA PRO A 33 -15.40 5.52 8.50
C PRO A 33 -16.84 4.97 8.57
N ALA A 34 -17.54 5.20 9.69
CA ALA A 34 -18.90 4.69 9.89
C ALA A 34 -19.98 5.60 9.31
N ASN A 35 -19.73 6.92 9.22
CA ASN A 35 -20.78 7.91 9.01
C ASN A 35 -20.43 9.07 8.06
N GLY A 36 -19.23 9.12 7.48
CA GLY A 36 -18.85 10.10 6.46
C GLY A 36 -18.14 11.34 7.00
N PHE A 37 -18.27 12.46 6.27
CA PHE A 37 -17.55 13.71 6.55
C PHE A 37 -18.35 14.67 7.44
N TYR A 38 -17.62 15.37 8.31
CA TYR A 38 -18.13 16.25 9.34
C TYR A 38 -17.38 17.59 9.31
N VAL A 39 -18.08 18.70 9.55
CA VAL A 39 -17.50 20.05 9.62
C VAL A 39 -17.98 20.77 10.88
N GLY A 40 -17.07 21.43 11.58
CA GLY A 40 -17.35 22.16 12.82
C GLY A 40 -16.45 23.38 12.97
N ARG A 41 -16.87 24.33 13.83
CA ARG A 41 -16.20 25.62 14.05
C ARG A 41 -15.49 25.65 15.40
N GLU A 42 -14.23 26.04 15.42
CA GLU A 42 -13.30 25.86 16.55
C GLU A 42 -13.32 26.97 17.62
N ASP A 43 -14.44 27.67 17.80
CA ASP A 43 -14.49 28.88 18.67
C ASP A 43 -14.60 28.58 20.20
N LYS A 44 -14.20 27.40 20.67
CA LYS A 44 -14.09 27.07 22.10
C LYS A 44 -12.86 26.20 22.39
N PRO A 45 -11.95 26.59 23.31
CA PRO A 45 -10.79 25.78 23.65
C PRO A 45 -11.16 24.73 24.70
N THR A 46 -11.90 23.69 24.31
CA THR A 46 -12.03 22.45 25.11
C THR A 46 -12.49 21.28 24.23
N LYS A 47 -12.01 20.08 24.58
CA LYS A 47 -12.16 18.79 23.88
C LYS A 47 -13.45 18.65 23.05
N LEU A 48 -13.34 18.73 21.72
CA LEU A 48 -14.46 18.60 20.77
C LEU A 48 -15.00 17.17 20.74
N LYS A 49 -16.31 16.99 20.90
CA LYS A 49 -16.99 15.67 20.85
C LYS A 49 -17.69 15.48 19.50
N GLU A 50 -18.09 14.25 19.17
CA GLU A 50 -18.70 13.90 17.88
C GLU A 50 -20.06 14.60 17.67
N GLU A 51 -20.71 15.01 18.75
CA GLU A 51 -21.97 15.77 18.79
C GLU A 51 -21.83 17.26 18.40
N ASP A 52 -20.62 17.82 18.43
CA ASP A 52 -20.36 19.23 18.12
C ASP A 52 -20.23 19.50 16.60
N PHE A 53 -20.24 18.45 15.77
CA PHE A 53 -20.06 18.55 14.33
C PHE A 53 -21.36 18.28 13.57
N LEU A 54 -21.64 19.11 12.56
CA LEU A 54 -22.77 18.87 11.66
C LEU A 54 -22.37 17.76 10.66
N LYS A 55 -23.13 16.66 10.63
CA LYS A 55 -22.97 15.63 9.61
C LYS A 55 -23.35 16.20 8.26
N ILE A 56 -22.45 16.10 7.28
CA ILE A 56 -22.83 16.33 5.89
C ILE A 56 -23.60 15.09 5.46
N ALA A 57 -24.93 15.21 5.35
CA ALA A 57 -25.78 14.12 4.92
C ALA A 57 -25.47 13.78 3.46
N ASP A 58 -25.03 12.54 3.22
CA ASP A 58 -24.96 11.96 1.88
C ASP A 58 -26.37 11.54 1.47
N ASP A 59 -27.14 12.48 0.96
CA ASP A 59 -28.42 12.20 0.30
C ASP A 59 -28.42 12.91 -1.05
N ALA A 60 -28.02 12.18 -2.09
CA ALA A 60 -27.74 12.68 -3.43
C ALA A 60 -28.97 13.16 -4.23
N ALA A 61 -30.09 13.52 -3.58
CA ALA A 61 -31.34 13.80 -4.28
C ALA A 61 -32.12 15.07 -3.90
N LYS A 62 -31.83 15.82 -2.82
CA LYS A 62 -32.80 16.86 -2.36
C LYS A 62 -32.19 18.03 -1.59
N PHE A 63 -31.81 19.12 -2.27
CA PHE A 63 -31.76 20.45 -1.62
C PHE A 63 -32.11 21.61 -2.58
N THR A 64 -33.41 21.89 -2.71
CA THR A 64 -33.93 23.27 -2.82
C THR A 64 -34.78 23.54 -1.59
N ALA A 65 -34.36 24.50 -0.77
CA ALA A 65 -35.09 24.90 0.42
C ALA A 65 -36.30 25.77 0.05
N THR A 66 -37.51 25.29 0.30
CA THR A 66 -38.70 26.14 0.42
C THR A 66 -39.30 25.92 1.81
N LYS A 67 -39.46 27.02 2.56
CA LYS A 67 -39.90 27.04 3.96
C LYS A 67 -41.43 26.91 4.01
N GLY A 68 -41.95 25.82 4.59
CA GLY A 68 -43.38 25.64 4.88
C GLY A 68 -43.60 25.54 6.39
N ASN A 69 -44.54 26.32 6.94
CA ASN A 69 -44.90 26.22 8.36
C ASN A 69 -45.73 24.96 8.61
N VAL A 70 -45.39 24.25 9.68
CA VAL A 70 -46.12 23.08 10.17
C VAL A 70 -47.37 23.55 10.92
N VAL A 71 -48.55 23.06 10.54
CA VAL A 71 -49.79 23.24 11.30
C VAL A 71 -50.08 21.95 12.06
N ALA A 72 -50.41 22.06 13.35
CA ALA A 72 -50.65 20.90 14.21
C ALA A 72 -51.96 20.17 13.86
N PRO A 73 -52.05 18.85 14.10
CA PRO A 73 -53.29 18.11 13.93
C PRO A 73 -54.34 18.60 14.95
N ASP A 74 -55.61 18.65 14.55
CA ASP A 74 -56.79 19.11 15.31
C ASP A 74 -57.05 20.63 15.44
N THR A 75 -56.61 21.44 14.48
CA THR A 75 -57.12 22.82 14.37
C THR A 75 -58.50 22.82 13.68
N LYS A 76 -59.58 23.05 14.44
CA LYS A 76 -60.93 23.25 13.85
C LYS A 76 -61.02 24.63 13.21
N ILE A 77 -61.27 24.68 11.90
CA ILE A 77 -61.61 25.90 11.17
C ILE A 77 -63.14 25.98 11.11
N SER A 78 -63.73 27.09 11.57
CA SER A 78 -65.16 27.33 11.43
C SER A 78 -65.51 27.55 9.95
N ILE A 79 -66.45 26.76 9.44
CA ILE A 79 -66.98 26.88 8.08
C ILE A 79 -68.01 28.02 8.08
N ALA A 80 -67.83 29.02 7.22
CA ALA A 80 -68.84 30.07 7.02
C ALA A 80 -70.11 29.48 6.39
N GLU A 81 -71.26 30.02 6.79
CA GLU A 81 -72.62 29.45 6.61
C GLU A 81 -73.14 29.35 5.15
N ASP A 82 -72.32 29.59 4.14
CA ASP A 82 -72.74 29.56 2.72
C ASP A 82 -71.98 28.55 1.85
N SER A 83 -71.04 27.80 2.41
CA SER A 83 -70.18 26.90 1.63
C SER A 83 -70.65 25.44 1.76
N LYS A 84 -71.37 24.94 0.75
CA LYS A 84 -71.77 23.53 0.67
C LYS A 84 -70.52 22.62 0.74
N PRO A 85 -70.51 21.56 1.54
CA PRO A 85 -69.40 20.62 1.56
C PRO A 85 -69.27 19.94 0.20
N HIS A 86 -68.11 20.09 -0.44
CA HIS A 86 -67.72 19.34 -1.62
C HIS A 86 -66.75 18.24 -1.20
N VAL A 87 -67.12 16.97 -1.42
CA VAL A 87 -66.25 15.83 -1.13
C VAL A 87 -65.20 15.75 -2.23
N VAL A 88 -63.96 16.14 -1.91
CA VAL A 88 -62.81 15.99 -2.81
C VAL A 88 -62.26 14.58 -2.63
N TYR A 89 -62.30 13.77 -3.67
CA TYR A 89 -61.61 12.48 -3.68
C TYR A 89 -60.13 12.72 -4.03
N GLU A 90 -59.25 12.54 -3.06
CA GLU A 90 -57.82 12.40 -3.34
C GLU A 90 -57.55 10.93 -3.68
N ASN A 91 -57.63 10.59 -4.97
CA ASN A 91 -57.13 9.31 -5.44
C ASN A 91 -55.61 9.46 -5.63
N GLN A 92 -54.84 9.34 -4.54
CA GLN A 92 -53.42 9.07 -4.69
C GLN A 92 -53.34 7.72 -5.38
N GLY A 93 -52.82 7.72 -6.60
CA GLY A 93 -52.72 6.53 -7.44
C GLY A 93 -51.88 5.45 -6.76
N ASN A 94 -52.52 4.67 -5.88
CA ASN A 94 -52.10 3.33 -5.56
C ASN A 94 -52.25 2.54 -6.85
N THR A 95 -51.15 1.92 -7.26
CA THR A 95 -50.99 1.17 -8.50
C THR A 95 -51.79 -0.14 -8.48
N LEU A 96 -53.11 -0.05 -8.40
CA LEU A 96 -54.07 -1.11 -8.62
C LEU A 96 -55.39 -0.47 -9.08
N ASP A 97 -55.50 -0.28 -10.40
CA ASP A 97 -56.64 0.29 -11.12
C ASP A 97 -57.89 -0.64 -11.11
N THR A 98 -58.23 -1.22 -9.95
CA THR A 98 -59.35 -2.17 -9.80
C THR A 98 -60.11 -2.11 -8.46
N LEU A 99 -59.81 -1.13 -7.59
CA LEU A 99 -60.58 -0.89 -6.36
C LEU A 99 -61.13 0.55 -6.35
N ALA A 100 -62.03 0.85 -7.29
CA ALA A 100 -62.79 2.08 -7.25
C ALA A 100 -63.95 1.93 -6.25
N VAL A 101 -63.90 2.65 -5.12
CA VAL A 101 -65.05 2.83 -4.24
C VAL A 101 -65.91 3.95 -4.84
N THR A 102 -67.09 3.60 -5.34
CA THR A 102 -68.04 4.58 -5.90
C THR A 102 -69.25 4.68 -4.97
N LEU A 103 -69.51 5.88 -4.45
CA LEU A 103 -70.73 6.22 -3.72
C LEU A 103 -71.89 6.32 -4.72
N THR A 104 -72.84 5.39 -4.64
CA THR A 104 -74.04 5.42 -5.50
C THR A 104 -75.25 5.72 -4.63
N GLN A 105 -76.14 6.62 -5.09
CA GLN A 105 -77.36 6.94 -4.36
C GLN A 105 -78.26 5.71 -4.29
N LYS A 106 -78.52 5.20 -3.09
CA LYS A 106 -79.39 4.04 -2.85
C LYS A 106 -80.87 4.45 -2.84
N GLY A 107 -81.18 5.71 -2.54
CA GLY A 107 -82.53 6.26 -2.54
C GLY A 107 -82.60 7.68 -1.93
N ILE A 108 -83.80 8.13 -1.59
CA ILE A 108 -84.07 9.34 -0.79
C ILE A 108 -84.78 8.87 0.48
N GLY A 109 -84.27 9.29 1.65
CA GLY A 109 -84.92 8.98 2.94
C GLY A 109 -86.24 9.75 3.10
N GLU A 110 -87.10 9.33 4.04
CA GLU A 110 -88.41 9.96 4.26
C GLU A 110 -88.32 11.47 4.60
N ASP A 111 -87.16 11.95 5.06
CA ASP A 111 -86.88 13.37 5.33
C ASP A 111 -86.43 14.16 4.08
N GLY A 112 -86.48 13.57 2.88
CA GLY A 112 -86.19 14.23 1.61
C GLY A 112 -84.70 14.35 1.24
N TYR A 113 -83.79 13.83 2.07
CA TYR A 113 -82.35 13.81 1.77
C TYR A 113 -81.91 12.50 1.11
N PRO A 114 -81.01 12.55 0.09
CA PRO A 114 -80.50 11.35 -0.56
C PRO A 114 -79.61 10.52 0.38
N ILE A 115 -79.84 9.22 0.41
CA ILE A 115 -79.02 8.23 1.13
C ILE A 115 -78.09 7.52 0.14
N TYR A 116 -76.81 7.47 0.48
CA TYR A 116 -75.75 6.88 -0.36
C TYR A 116 -75.23 5.58 0.24
N GLU A 117 -74.91 4.60 -0.61
CA GLU A 117 -74.24 3.37 -0.22
C GLU A 117 -72.86 3.28 -0.90
N ASN A 118 -71.87 2.79 -0.13
CA ASN A 118 -70.54 2.49 -0.64
C ASN A 118 -70.55 1.13 -1.32
N ILE A 119 -70.40 1.10 -2.63
CA ILE A 119 -70.20 -0.13 -3.38
C ILE A 119 -68.70 -0.27 -3.67
N ILE A 120 -68.07 -1.28 -3.05
CA ILE A 120 -66.69 -1.68 -3.37
C ILE A 120 -66.76 -2.63 -4.56
N LYS A 121 -66.29 -2.20 -5.74
CA LYS A 121 -66.16 -3.06 -6.90
C LYS A 121 -64.81 -3.79 -6.82
N TYR A 122 -64.83 -5.10 -6.59
CA TYR A 122 -63.64 -5.93 -6.75
C TYR A 122 -63.44 -6.21 -8.24
N GLY A 123 -62.40 -5.65 -8.88
CA GLY A 123 -62.09 -5.95 -10.28
C GLY A 123 -61.88 -7.45 -10.50
N SER A 124 -62.56 -8.02 -11.48
CA SER A 124 -62.55 -9.47 -11.78
C SER A 124 -61.37 -9.92 -12.66
N SER A 125 -60.35 -9.08 -12.84
CA SER A 125 -59.14 -9.43 -13.57
C SER A 125 -58.04 -9.86 -12.59
N LEU A 126 -57.88 -11.18 -12.41
CA LEU A 126 -56.69 -11.70 -11.75
C LEU A 126 -55.47 -11.33 -12.63
N PRO A 127 -54.41 -10.70 -12.09
CA PRO A 127 -53.19 -10.47 -12.84
C PRO A 127 -52.59 -11.82 -13.25
N THR A 128 -52.67 -12.15 -14.54
CA THR A 128 -52.05 -13.36 -15.08
C THR A 128 -50.61 -13.03 -15.49
N MET A 129 -49.64 -13.84 -15.05
CA MET A 129 -48.23 -13.68 -15.45
C MET A 129 -48.03 -14.18 -16.88
N SER A 130 -48.46 -13.37 -17.86
CA SER A 130 -48.42 -13.71 -19.30
C SER A 130 -47.00 -13.70 -19.90
N SER A 131 -45.98 -13.26 -19.16
CA SER A 131 -44.60 -13.27 -19.63
C SER A 131 -43.64 -13.22 -18.44
N ALA A 132 -42.97 -14.35 -18.16
CA ALA A 132 -41.80 -14.35 -17.29
C ALA A 132 -40.64 -13.70 -18.04
N GLU A 133 -40.44 -12.39 -17.85
CA GLU A 133 -39.21 -11.74 -18.29
C GLU A 133 -38.05 -12.27 -17.44
N ARG A 134 -37.22 -13.15 -18.01
CA ARG A 134 -35.93 -13.47 -17.42
C ARG A 134 -35.03 -12.24 -17.55
N GLN A 135 -35.02 -11.38 -16.54
CA GLN A 135 -33.99 -10.36 -16.40
C GLN A 135 -32.66 -11.04 -16.08
N ASN A 136 -31.87 -11.26 -17.13
CA ASN A 136 -30.52 -11.77 -17.03
C ASN A 136 -29.61 -10.59 -16.65
N TYR A 137 -29.67 -10.13 -15.38
CA TYR A 137 -28.71 -9.20 -14.82
C TYR A 137 -27.37 -9.91 -14.57
N ALA A 138 -26.71 -10.35 -15.64
CA ALA A 138 -25.25 -10.40 -15.61
C ALA A 138 -24.79 -8.94 -15.78
N SER A 139 -24.23 -8.38 -14.70
CA SER A 139 -23.67 -7.03 -14.67
C SER A 139 -22.76 -6.76 -15.88
N VAL A 140 -23.28 -6.05 -16.88
CA VAL A 140 -22.49 -5.21 -17.77
C VAL A 140 -23.18 -3.86 -17.85
N ALA A 141 -22.52 -2.86 -17.27
CA ALA A 141 -22.89 -1.47 -17.40
C ALA A 141 -23.08 -1.09 -18.88
N ASN A 142 -24.14 -0.34 -19.18
CA ASN A 142 -24.43 0.25 -20.48
C ASN A 142 -23.28 1.16 -20.96
N VAL A 143 -22.29 0.59 -21.64
CA VAL A 143 -21.26 1.32 -22.40
C VAL A 143 -21.13 0.64 -23.76
N SER A 144 -21.59 1.30 -24.81
CA SER A 144 -21.75 0.73 -26.16
C SER A 144 -20.45 0.56 -26.95
N THR A 145 -19.27 0.75 -26.35
CA THR A 145 -18.00 0.25 -26.88
C THR A 145 -17.03 0.00 -25.71
N PRO A 146 -16.60 -1.24 -25.45
CA PRO A 146 -15.50 -1.46 -24.53
C PRO A 146 -14.25 -0.81 -25.12
N THR A 147 -13.82 0.31 -24.55
CA THR A 147 -12.54 0.93 -24.89
C THR A 147 -11.48 0.29 -24.01
N ILE A 148 -10.55 -0.45 -24.63
CA ILE A 148 -9.45 -1.07 -23.90
C ILE A 148 -8.49 0.05 -23.49
N ARG A 149 -8.51 0.41 -22.21
CA ARG A 149 -7.68 1.49 -21.66
C ARG A 149 -6.24 1.07 -21.43
N GLU A 150 -6.02 -0.22 -21.16
CA GLU A 150 -4.70 -0.77 -20.89
C GLU A 150 -4.68 -2.24 -21.34
N ARG A 151 -3.64 -2.63 -22.07
CA ARG A 151 -3.33 -4.03 -22.38
C ARG A 151 -2.01 -4.37 -21.72
N SER A 152 -2.06 -5.28 -20.75
CA SER A 152 -0.87 -5.91 -20.18
C SER A 152 -0.85 -7.38 -20.60
N GLN A 153 0.31 -7.86 -21.02
CA GLN A 153 0.56 -9.25 -21.37
C GLN A 153 1.90 -9.65 -20.74
N ASP A 154 1.89 -10.75 -20.01
CA ASP A 154 3.05 -11.31 -19.30
C ASP A 154 3.82 -12.36 -20.14
N GLY A 155 3.22 -12.83 -21.23
CA GLY A 155 3.83 -13.77 -22.16
C GLY A 155 5.00 -13.17 -22.96
N TYR A 156 6.06 -13.96 -23.12
CA TYR A 156 7.22 -13.63 -23.96
C TYR A 156 7.59 -14.82 -24.84
N ALA A 157 8.11 -14.55 -26.04
CA ALA A 157 8.61 -15.59 -26.94
C ALA A 157 9.84 -16.28 -26.35
N ALA A 158 10.09 -17.54 -26.74
CA ALA A 158 11.33 -18.23 -26.38
C ALA A 158 12.54 -17.43 -26.91
N GLY A 159 13.55 -17.28 -26.07
CA GLY A 159 14.80 -16.58 -26.40
C GLY A 159 16.00 -17.45 -26.11
N THR A 160 17.10 -17.20 -26.80
CA THR A 160 18.41 -17.82 -26.55
C THR A 160 19.24 -16.90 -25.68
N LEU A 161 20.15 -17.46 -24.86
CA LEU A 161 21.05 -16.66 -24.04
C LEU A 161 21.99 -15.84 -24.95
N SER A 162 22.05 -14.54 -24.73
CA SER A 162 22.86 -13.59 -25.51
C SER A 162 24.08 -13.10 -24.74
N SER A 163 23.92 -12.75 -23.47
CA SER A 163 25.03 -12.30 -22.61
C SER A 163 24.77 -12.64 -21.15
N VAL A 164 25.82 -12.55 -20.33
CA VAL A 164 25.78 -12.77 -18.89
C VAL A 164 26.35 -11.55 -18.22
N ASN A 165 25.62 -11.04 -17.22
CA ASN A 165 26.04 -9.95 -16.35
C ASN A 165 26.04 -10.45 -14.91
N ILE A 166 26.92 -9.89 -14.07
CA ILE A 166 26.98 -10.19 -12.65
C ILE A 166 26.65 -8.90 -11.91
N ASP A 167 25.68 -8.96 -11.00
CA ASP A 167 25.27 -7.83 -10.17
C ASP A 167 26.15 -7.71 -8.91
N GLU A 168 26.06 -6.57 -8.23
CA GLU A 168 26.81 -6.26 -7.00
C GLU A 168 26.50 -7.25 -5.85
N ALA A 169 25.27 -7.78 -5.84
CA ALA A 169 24.86 -8.86 -4.93
C ALA A 169 25.44 -10.25 -5.30
N GLY A 170 26.26 -10.36 -6.35
CA GLY A 170 26.82 -11.63 -6.82
C GLY A 170 25.82 -12.52 -7.57
N VAL A 171 24.67 -11.96 -7.99
CA VAL A 171 23.69 -12.66 -8.81
C VAL A 171 24.15 -12.63 -10.27
N VAL A 172 24.21 -13.81 -10.90
CA VAL A 172 24.52 -13.98 -12.31
C VAL A 172 23.22 -13.90 -13.11
N HIS A 173 23.06 -12.83 -13.88
CA HIS A 173 21.92 -12.58 -14.75
C HIS A 173 22.21 -12.96 -16.20
N GLY A 174 21.34 -13.76 -16.81
CA GLY A 174 21.35 -14.03 -18.24
C GLY A 174 20.45 -13.07 -18.99
N VAL A 175 20.98 -12.40 -20.01
CA VAL A 175 20.23 -11.57 -20.95
C VAL A 175 19.91 -12.41 -22.18
N TYR A 176 18.63 -12.52 -22.51
CA TYR A 176 18.13 -13.35 -23.59
C TYR A 176 17.76 -12.52 -24.83
N SER A 177 17.74 -13.16 -26.00
CA SER A 177 17.39 -12.51 -27.29
C SER A 177 15.95 -11.99 -27.37
N ASN A 178 15.08 -12.43 -26.46
CA ASN A 178 13.71 -11.93 -26.30
C ASN A 178 13.63 -10.65 -25.42
N GLY A 179 14.77 -10.07 -25.05
CA GLY A 179 14.85 -8.85 -24.24
C GLY A 179 14.57 -9.05 -22.75
N LYS A 180 14.46 -10.29 -22.28
CA LYS A 180 14.30 -10.60 -20.85
C LYS A 180 15.66 -10.86 -20.20
N THR A 181 15.79 -10.38 -18.97
CA THR A 181 16.92 -10.68 -18.09
C THR A 181 16.42 -11.54 -16.96
N LEU A 182 17.01 -12.73 -16.78
CA LEU A 182 16.63 -13.67 -15.72
C LEU A 182 17.82 -13.93 -14.80
N PRO A 183 17.63 -13.99 -13.47
CA PRO A 183 18.67 -14.48 -12.57
C PRO A 183 18.86 -15.99 -12.79
N LEU A 184 20.11 -16.41 -12.98
CA LEU A 184 20.47 -17.80 -13.26
C LEU A 184 21.11 -18.48 -12.04
N TYR A 185 22.12 -17.82 -11.47
CA TYR A 185 22.93 -18.38 -10.39
C TYR A 185 23.28 -17.30 -9.36
N GLN A 186 23.65 -17.74 -8.16
CA GLN A 186 24.17 -16.89 -7.10
C GLN A 186 25.58 -17.37 -6.75
N ILE A 187 26.53 -16.44 -6.71
CA ILE A 187 27.88 -16.75 -6.22
C ILE A 187 27.81 -16.85 -4.70
N ALA A 188 28.26 -17.99 -4.17
CA ALA A 188 28.41 -18.21 -2.74
C ALA A 188 29.80 -17.74 -2.30
N LEU A 189 29.85 -17.04 -1.18
CA LEU A 189 31.08 -16.61 -0.52
C LEU A 189 31.26 -17.39 0.79
N TYR A 190 32.51 -17.56 1.18
CA TYR A 190 32.87 -18.20 2.43
C TYR A 190 33.78 -17.28 3.23
N ASP A 191 33.44 -17.10 4.50
CA ASP A 191 34.24 -16.37 5.48
C ASP A 191 34.67 -17.33 6.58
N PHE A 192 35.82 -17.09 7.20
CA PHE A 192 36.40 -17.93 8.24
C PHE A 192 36.68 -17.10 9.47
N GLN A 193 36.50 -17.70 10.66
CA GLN A 193 36.79 -17.00 11.92
C GLN A 193 38.27 -16.61 12.04
N ASN A 194 39.17 -17.48 11.54
CA ASN A 194 40.61 -17.23 11.55
C ASN A 194 41.21 -17.42 10.15
N LEU A 195 41.41 -16.31 9.45
CA LEU A 195 42.02 -16.29 8.11
C LEU A 195 43.47 -16.78 8.09
N GLN A 196 44.23 -16.61 9.18
CA GLN A 196 45.63 -17.06 9.25
C GLN A 196 45.76 -18.57 9.50
N GLY A 197 44.68 -19.22 9.94
CA GLY A 197 44.62 -20.67 10.10
C GLY A 197 44.40 -21.43 8.80
N LEU A 198 44.09 -20.75 7.70
CA LEU A 198 43.87 -21.38 6.40
C LEU A 198 45.17 -21.98 5.85
N TYR A 199 45.09 -23.21 5.33
CA TYR A 199 46.23 -23.84 4.69
C TYR A 199 46.32 -23.39 3.23
N ARG A 200 47.54 -23.05 2.78
CA ARG A 200 47.82 -22.62 1.41
C ARG A 200 48.08 -23.85 0.53
N GLU A 201 47.12 -24.21 -0.32
CA GLU A 201 47.27 -25.28 -1.31
C GLU A 201 48.13 -24.86 -2.51
N GLY A 202 48.30 -23.54 -2.71
CA GLY A 202 49.02 -22.96 -3.84
C GLY A 202 48.08 -22.44 -4.92
N GLY A 203 48.61 -21.71 -5.91
CA GLY A 203 47.80 -21.12 -6.98
C GLY A 203 46.70 -20.16 -6.51
N ASN A 204 46.91 -19.48 -5.37
CA ASN A 204 45.93 -18.65 -4.65
C ASN A 204 44.74 -19.43 -4.05
N LEU A 205 44.82 -20.76 -3.97
CA LEU A 205 43.84 -21.60 -3.31
C LEU A 205 44.19 -21.80 -1.83
N PHE A 206 43.13 -21.82 -1.02
CA PHE A 206 43.19 -22.03 0.43
C PHE A 206 42.23 -23.15 0.82
N SER A 207 42.63 -23.98 1.76
CA SER A 207 41.80 -25.04 2.35
C SER A 207 41.55 -24.78 3.83
N ALA A 208 40.36 -25.19 4.28
CA ALA A 208 39.96 -25.07 5.69
C ALA A 208 40.75 -26.06 6.54
N THR A 209 41.18 -25.60 7.72
CA THR A 209 41.86 -26.42 8.72
C THR A 209 41.09 -26.40 10.03
N GLN A 210 41.52 -27.20 11.00
CA GLN A 210 40.97 -27.13 12.35
C GLN A 210 41.22 -25.75 13.00
N ASP A 211 42.33 -25.08 12.67
CA ASP A 211 42.71 -23.79 13.23
C ASP A 211 41.99 -22.60 12.57
N SER A 212 41.47 -22.76 11.34
CA SER A 212 40.66 -21.72 10.67
C SER A 212 39.23 -21.64 11.18
N GLY A 213 38.74 -22.73 11.78
CA GLY A 213 37.34 -22.93 12.13
C GLY A 213 36.48 -23.34 10.92
N GLU A 214 35.18 -23.53 11.16
CA GLU A 214 34.22 -23.90 10.12
C GLU A 214 33.94 -22.72 9.17
N PRO A 215 33.77 -22.99 7.85
CA PRO A 215 33.45 -21.96 6.88
C PRO A 215 32.03 -21.43 7.09
N ARG A 216 31.87 -20.10 7.21
CA ARG A 216 30.57 -19.43 7.18
C ARG A 216 30.20 -19.15 5.72
N LEU A 217 29.14 -19.80 5.23
CA LEU A 217 28.58 -19.52 3.91
C LEU A 217 27.71 -18.26 3.94
N GLY A 218 27.81 -17.44 2.89
CA GLY A 218 26.94 -16.29 2.67
C GLY A 218 26.92 -15.83 1.22
N VAL A 219 26.25 -14.70 0.98
CA VAL A 219 26.14 -14.06 -0.34
C VAL A 219 26.76 -12.66 -0.29
N ALA A 220 27.15 -12.14 -1.45
CA ALA A 220 27.73 -10.80 -1.53
C ALA A 220 26.69 -9.74 -1.11
N GLY A 221 27.12 -8.76 -0.31
CA GLY A 221 26.27 -7.71 0.25
C GLY A 221 25.44 -8.11 1.48
N ASP A 222 25.51 -9.36 1.95
CA ASP A 222 24.90 -9.77 3.22
C ASP A 222 25.78 -9.42 4.43
N ASN A 223 25.21 -9.49 5.64
CA ASN A 223 25.85 -9.01 6.86
C ASN A 223 27.17 -9.74 7.15
N GLY A 224 28.29 -9.02 7.02
CA GLY A 224 29.65 -9.55 7.19
C GLY A 224 30.34 -9.94 5.89
N PHE A 225 29.67 -9.83 4.73
CA PHE A 225 30.26 -10.05 3.41
C PHE A 225 30.34 -8.73 2.63
N GLY A 226 31.42 -8.54 1.88
CA GLY A 226 31.56 -7.42 0.96
C GLY A 226 30.65 -7.54 -0.26
N THR A 227 30.59 -6.49 -1.07
CA THR A 227 29.90 -6.51 -2.35
C THR A 227 30.80 -6.99 -3.49
N THR A 228 30.21 -7.46 -4.59
CA THR A 228 30.97 -7.95 -5.75
C THR A 228 31.12 -6.85 -6.80
N ASN A 229 32.35 -6.59 -7.25
CA ASN A 229 32.60 -5.74 -8.41
C ASN A 229 32.86 -6.59 -9.64
N ALA A 230 31.85 -6.74 -10.49
CA ALA A 230 31.98 -7.50 -11.74
C ALA A 230 33.00 -6.85 -12.69
N TYR A 231 33.64 -7.67 -13.52
CA TYR A 231 34.61 -7.26 -14.55
C TYR A 231 35.87 -6.56 -14.01
N ASN A 232 36.16 -6.67 -12.72
CA ASN A 232 37.38 -6.16 -12.09
C ASN A 232 38.26 -7.32 -11.59
N ILE A 233 39.56 -7.07 -11.47
CA ILE A 233 40.53 -8.04 -10.93
C ILE A 233 41.18 -7.41 -9.71
N GLU A 234 41.16 -8.12 -8.58
CA GLU A 234 41.85 -7.70 -7.36
C GLU A 234 43.36 -7.83 -7.53
N GLN A 235 44.09 -6.75 -7.23
CA GLN A 235 45.55 -6.71 -7.31
C GLN A 235 46.18 -7.12 -5.98
N SER A 236 47.43 -7.60 -6.05
CA SER A 236 48.21 -7.92 -4.86
C SER A 236 48.35 -6.70 -3.94
N ASN A 237 48.21 -6.91 -2.64
CA ASN A 237 48.40 -5.88 -1.61
C ASN A 237 49.89 -5.60 -1.29
N VAL A 238 50.83 -6.12 -2.09
CA VAL A 238 52.27 -6.11 -1.80
C VAL A 238 52.94 -4.90 -2.46
N ASP A 239 53.67 -4.11 -1.67
CA ASP A 239 54.54 -3.05 -2.18
C ASP A 239 55.96 -3.57 -2.41
N MET A 240 56.33 -3.68 -3.69
CA MET A 240 57.64 -4.17 -4.11
C MET A 240 58.80 -3.38 -3.47
N THR A 241 58.70 -2.06 -3.32
CA THR A 241 59.79 -1.25 -2.78
C THR A 241 60.09 -1.62 -1.34
N ARG A 242 59.03 -1.78 -0.53
CA ARG A 242 59.14 -2.20 0.86
C ARG A 242 59.70 -3.61 0.98
N GLU A 243 59.20 -4.55 0.16
CA GLU A 243 59.69 -5.93 0.16
C GLU A 243 61.17 -6.03 -0.23
N PHE A 244 61.62 -5.25 -1.21
CA PHE A 244 63.05 -5.19 -1.57
C PHE A 244 63.92 -4.65 -0.43
N VAL A 245 63.49 -3.59 0.26
CA VAL A 245 64.22 -3.06 1.42
C VAL A 245 64.26 -4.07 2.56
N GLN A 246 63.16 -4.78 2.82
CA GLN A 246 63.11 -5.84 3.83
C GLN A 246 64.05 -7.00 3.48
N MET A 247 64.09 -7.41 2.22
CA MET A 247 65.03 -8.41 1.72
C MET A 247 66.49 -7.96 1.92
N ILE A 248 66.83 -6.73 1.53
CA ILE A 248 68.19 -6.18 1.70
C ILE A 248 68.57 -6.12 3.18
N THR A 249 67.65 -5.71 4.04
CA THR A 249 67.89 -5.65 5.49
C THR A 249 68.13 -7.05 6.06
N THR A 250 67.34 -8.03 5.64
CA THR A 250 67.51 -9.43 6.05
C THR A 250 68.85 -9.99 5.57
N GLN A 251 69.24 -9.71 4.32
CA GLN A 251 70.53 -10.10 3.76
C GLN A 251 71.71 -9.44 4.50
N ARG A 252 71.62 -8.14 4.80
CA ARG A 252 72.64 -7.43 5.59
C ARG A 252 72.75 -7.99 7.02
N GLY A 253 71.62 -8.34 7.63
CA GLY A 253 71.59 -9.04 8.92
C GLY A 253 72.31 -10.39 8.86
N PHE A 254 72.03 -11.20 7.83
CA PHE A 254 72.74 -12.47 7.61
C PHE A 254 74.25 -12.28 7.38
N GLN A 255 74.65 -11.29 6.59
CA GLN A 255 76.06 -10.96 6.38
C GLN A 255 76.76 -10.50 7.66
N ALA A 256 76.11 -9.65 8.47
CA ALA A 256 76.62 -9.21 9.75
C ALA A 256 76.79 -10.38 10.73
N ASN A 257 75.79 -11.25 10.82
CA ASN A 257 75.84 -12.45 11.66
C ASN A 257 76.97 -13.40 11.20
N SER A 258 77.11 -13.61 9.89
CA SER A 258 78.17 -14.45 9.32
C SER A 258 79.55 -13.90 9.62
N LYS A 259 79.74 -12.58 9.47
CA LYS A 259 81.02 -11.93 9.76
C LYS A 259 81.34 -11.93 11.25
N GLY A 260 80.32 -11.81 12.11
CA GLY A 260 80.45 -12.03 13.55
C GLY A 260 81.00 -13.42 13.86
N ILE A 261 80.43 -14.46 13.26
CA ILE A 261 80.89 -15.86 13.41
C ILE A 261 82.34 -16.00 12.95
N THR A 262 82.69 -15.54 11.74
CA THR A 262 84.08 -15.64 11.24
C THR A 262 85.09 -14.92 12.13
N THR A 263 84.70 -13.77 12.69
CA THR A 263 85.57 -13.01 13.60
C THR A 263 85.76 -13.77 14.90
N VAL A 264 84.70 -14.38 15.44
CA VAL A 264 84.78 -15.27 16.61
C VAL A 264 85.65 -16.49 16.33
N ASP A 265 85.50 -17.13 15.17
CA ASP A 265 86.30 -18.30 14.77
C ASP A 265 87.79 -17.94 14.67
N THR A 266 88.09 -16.79 14.08
CA THR A 266 89.48 -16.29 13.99
C THR A 266 90.05 -16.01 15.39
N MET A 267 89.26 -15.40 16.28
CA MET A 267 89.67 -15.20 17.67
C MET A 267 89.92 -16.53 18.40
N LEU A 268 89.06 -17.54 18.20
CA LEU A 268 89.26 -18.87 18.79
C LEU A 268 90.52 -19.56 18.26
N GLU A 269 90.79 -19.46 16.95
CA GLU A 269 92.00 -20.00 16.34
C GLU A 269 93.26 -19.35 16.92
N THR A 270 93.27 -18.01 17.07
CA THR A 270 94.41 -17.33 17.70
C THR A 270 94.62 -17.73 19.15
N VAL A 271 93.56 -17.91 19.94
CA VAL A 271 93.65 -18.38 21.33
C VAL A 271 94.23 -19.79 21.41
N ILE A 272 93.82 -20.69 20.53
CA ILE A 272 94.38 -22.06 20.46
C ILE A 272 95.85 -22.01 20.04
N GLY A 273 96.21 -21.14 19.10
CA GLY A 273 97.59 -20.95 18.63
C GLY A 273 98.55 -20.40 19.69
N MET A 274 98.05 -19.65 20.68
CA MET A 274 98.86 -19.15 21.81
C MET A 274 99.19 -20.20 22.87
N LYS A 275 98.53 -21.36 22.88
CA LYS A 275 98.75 -22.44 23.87
C LYS A 275 99.98 -23.30 23.55
N ARG A 276 100.98 -22.78 22.84
CA ARG A 276 102.20 -23.49 22.46
C ARG A 276 103.44 -22.90 23.09
#